data_AF-A0A529TTH0-F1
#
_entry.id   AF-A0A529TTH0-F1
#
_cell.length_a   1.000
_cell.length_b   1.000
_cell.length_c   1.000
_cell.angle_alpha   90.00
_cell.angle_beta   90.00
_cell.angle_gamma   90.00
#
_symmetry.space_group_name_H-M   'P 1'
#
loop_
_entity.id
_entity.type
_entity.pdbx_description
1 polymer ?
#
loop_
_entity_poly.entity_id
_entity_poly.type
_entity_poly.pdbx_seq_one_letter_code
_entity_poly.pdbx_strand_id
1 'polypeptide(L)'
;MEKAEDGGTGPGMSMMMGNSMSNTMMPNGMMKMMMAMMAGGDTPISQMMSPEHIEGRIAFLSTELKLNTAQRPLWDAVAEALRANASSAKDMMAKM
;
A
#
# COMPACT_ATOMS: atom_id res chain seq x y z
N MET A 1 -17.39 27.34 -60.73
CA MET A 1 -18.84 27.38 -60.53
C MET A 1 -19.25 26.06 -59.89
N GLU A 2 -19.66 26.14 -58.62
CA GLU A 2 -20.40 25.09 -57.90
C GLU A 2 -21.64 24.65 -58.68
N LYS A 3 -22.00 23.36 -58.57
CA LYS A 3 -23.38 22.97 -58.26
C LYS A 3 -23.42 21.53 -57.73
N ALA A 4 -23.80 21.43 -56.46
CA ALA A 4 -24.25 20.23 -55.79
C ALA A 4 -25.62 19.80 -56.33
N GLU A 5 -25.87 18.48 -56.35
CA GLU A 5 -27.22 17.94 -56.14
C GLU A 5 -27.14 16.76 -55.16
N ASP A 6 -27.98 16.91 -54.15
CA ASP A 6 -28.29 16.08 -53.00
C ASP A 6 -29.27 14.95 -53.38
N GLY A 7 -29.34 13.90 -52.56
CA GLY A 7 -30.52 13.03 -52.50
C GLY A 7 -30.24 11.54 -52.46
N GLY A 8 -30.08 10.98 -51.27
CA GLY A 8 -30.02 9.53 -51.06
C GLY A 8 -30.36 9.12 -49.63
N THR A 9 -31.63 9.23 -49.26
CA THR A 9 -32.17 8.76 -47.98
C THR A 9 -32.08 7.23 -47.88
N GLY A 10 -31.33 6.72 -46.89
CA GLY A 10 -31.34 5.32 -46.48
C GLY A 10 -31.63 5.21 -44.97
N PRO A 11 -32.78 4.66 -44.56
CA PRO A 11 -33.11 4.46 -43.15
C PRO A 11 -32.45 3.15 -42.66
N GLY A 12 -31.50 3.27 -41.73
CA GLY A 12 -30.76 2.13 -41.17
C GLY A 12 -30.49 2.30 -39.68
N MET A 13 -31.55 2.54 -38.91
CA MET A 13 -31.52 2.45 -37.45
C MET A 13 -31.37 0.96 -37.08
N SER A 14 -30.22 0.58 -36.50
CA SER A 14 -30.04 -0.49 -35.49
C SER A 14 -28.54 -0.64 -35.26
N MET A 15 -27.99 0.00 -34.22
CA MET A 15 -27.76 -0.69 -32.94
C MET A 15 -27.26 -2.13 -33.15
N MET A 16 -25.94 -2.36 -33.09
CA MET A 16 -25.39 -3.41 -32.25
C MET A 16 -23.86 -3.45 -32.30
N MET A 17 -23.27 -3.55 -31.11
CA MET A 17 -21.94 -4.08 -30.82
C MET A 17 -20.74 -3.26 -31.32
N GLY A 18 -19.93 -2.66 -30.47
CA GLY A 18 -19.81 -2.84 -29.04
C GLY A 18 -18.73 -1.89 -28.57
N ASN A 19 -19.17 -0.90 -27.82
CA ASN A 19 -18.36 -0.28 -26.80
C ASN A 19 -17.62 -1.40 -26.03
N SER A 20 -16.36 -1.14 -25.69
CA SER A 20 -15.66 -1.81 -24.58
C SER A 20 -15.24 -3.25 -24.79
N MET A 21 -14.01 -3.51 -25.28
CA MET A 21 -13.26 -4.72 -24.84
C MET A 21 -11.75 -4.77 -25.13
N SER A 22 -11.04 -3.64 -25.22
CA SER A 22 -9.56 -3.66 -25.27
C SER A 22 -8.88 -2.86 -24.15
N ASN A 23 -9.65 -2.45 -23.12
CA ASN A 23 -9.13 -1.59 -22.05
C ASN A 23 -9.37 -2.15 -20.62
N THR A 24 -9.50 -3.47 -20.44
CA THR A 24 -9.98 -3.97 -19.12
C THR A 24 -9.38 -5.29 -18.63
N MET A 25 -8.35 -5.86 -19.25
CA MET A 25 -7.76 -7.08 -18.69
C MET A 25 -6.27 -6.90 -18.38
N MET A 26 -6.04 -6.60 -17.10
CA MET A 26 -4.80 -6.58 -16.30
C MET A 26 -4.07 -5.21 -16.27
N PRO A 27 -3.99 -4.52 -15.10
CA PRO A 27 -3.24 -5.05 -13.94
C PRO A 27 -3.75 -4.58 -12.55
N ASN A 28 -5.06 -4.39 -12.30
CA ASN A 28 -5.49 -3.94 -10.96
C ASN A 28 -5.03 -4.88 -9.84
N GLY A 29 -4.99 -6.19 -10.11
CA GLY A 29 -4.41 -7.18 -9.19
C GLY A 29 -2.89 -7.06 -9.01
N MET A 30 -2.16 -6.73 -10.09
CA MET A 30 -0.71 -6.59 -10.06
C MET A 30 -0.26 -5.28 -9.41
N MET A 31 -0.99 -4.17 -9.62
CA MET A 31 -0.79 -2.92 -8.87
C MET A 31 -1.12 -3.08 -7.39
N LYS A 32 -2.18 -3.81 -7.04
CA LYS A 32 -2.51 -4.11 -5.63
C LYS A 32 -1.43 -4.98 -4.97
N MET A 33 -0.88 -5.96 -5.69
CA MET A 33 0.24 -6.79 -5.22
C MET A 33 1.53 -5.99 -5.05
N MET A 34 1.83 -5.09 -5.99
CA MET A 34 2.99 -4.19 -5.91
C MET A 34 2.84 -3.17 -4.76
N MET A 35 1.63 -2.65 -4.52
CA MET A 35 1.34 -1.82 -3.35
C MET A 35 1.44 -2.60 -2.04
N ALA A 36 0.98 -3.85 -1.97
CA ALA A 36 1.12 -4.68 -0.77
C ALA A 36 2.60 -4.96 -0.44
N MET A 37 3.42 -5.18 -1.46
CA MET A 37 4.87 -5.36 -1.31
C MET A 37 5.57 -4.05 -0.88
N MET A 38 5.11 -2.89 -1.37
CA MET A 38 5.67 -1.58 -1.01
C MET A 38 5.13 -1.03 0.32
N ALA A 39 3.94 -1.45 0.74
CA ALA A 39 3.28 -1.02 1.99
C ALA A 39 3.73 -1.81 3.23
N GLY A 40 4.63 -2.79 3.07
CA GLY A 40 5.19 -3.53 4.21
C GLY A 40 5.35 -5.04 4.00
N GLY A 41 4.99 -5.58 2.85
CA GLY A 41 5.18 -6.99 2.54
C GLY A 41 6.65 -7.35 2.29
N ASP A 42 7.24 -8.10 3.21
CA ASP A 42 8.39 -9.00 2.97
C ASP A 42 9.73 -8.37 2.56
N THR A 43 10.02 -7.13 2.93
CA THR A 43 11.42 -6.74 3.06
C THR A 43 11.95 -7.22 4.42
N PRO A 44 13.20 -7.72 4.51
CA PRO A 44 13.79 -8.14 5.79
C PRO A 44 13.67 -7.06 6.86
N ILE A 45 13.78 -5.78 6.48
CA ILE A 45 13.65 -4.62 7.36
C ILE A 45 12.20 -4.39 7.83
N SER A 46 11.21 -4.59 6.95
CA SER A 46 9.78 -4.48 7.31
C SER A 46 9.35 -5.59 8.26
N GLN A 47 9.76 -6.84 8.00
CA GLN A 47 9.54 -7.95 8.93
C GLN A 47 10.25 -7.73 10.26
N MET A 48 11.46 -7.14 10.22
CA MET A 48 12.14 -6.70 11.43
C MET A 48 11.24 -5.72 12.19
N MET A 49 10.75 -4.66 11.56
CA MET A 49 9.85 -3.67 12.18
C MET A 49 8.39 -4.10 12.33
N SER A 50 8.05 -5.39 12.18
CA SER A 50 6.68 -5.86 12.39
C SER A 50 6.25 -5.54 13.83
N PRO A 51 5.09 -4.89 14.04
CA PRO A 51 4.60 -4.56 15.38
C PRO A 51 4.34 -5.79 16.25
N GLU A 52 4.26 -6.98 15.66
CA GLU A 52 4.06 -8.25 16.36
C GLU A 52 5.26 -8.64 17.24
N HIS A 53 6.45 -8.12 16.97
CA HIS A 53 7.70 -8.49 17.66
C HIS A 53 8.39 -7.32 18.36
N ILE A 54 7.66 -6.25 18.68
CA ILE A 54 8.25 -5.01 19.19
C ILE A 54 9.03 -5.20 20.51
N GLU A 55 8.52 -5.99 21.47
CA GLU A 55 9.20 -6.20 22.76
C GLU A 55 10.53 -6.94 22.61
N GLY A 56 10.59 -7.94 21.72
CA GLY A 56 11.84 -8.68 21.45
C GLY A 56 12.93 -7.77 20.89
N ARG A 57 12.54 -6.75 20.11
CA ARG A 57 13.48 -5.80 19.49
C ARG A 57 13.90 -4.70 20.44
N ILE A 58 12.98 -4.22 21.29
CA ILE A 58 13.34 -3.34 22.40
C ILE A 58 14.35 -4.06 23.31
N ALA A 59 14.10 -5.32 23.67
CA ALA A 59 15.03 -6.11 24.47
C ALA A 59 16.40 -6.24 23.78
N PHE A 60 16.42 -6.67 22.51
CA PHE A 60 17.65 -6.80 21.72
C PHE A 60 18.45 -5.48 21.64
N LEU A 61 17.78 -4.38 21.30
CA LEU A 61 18.43 -3.07 21.20
C LEU A 61 18.96 -2.60 22.56
N SER A 62 18.20 -2.79 23.64
CA SER A 62 18.64 -2.43 24.99
C SER A 62 19.92 -3.18 25.40
N THR A 63 20.05 -4.45 24.97
CA THR A 63 21.24 -5.27 25.24
C THR A 63 22.42 -4.90 24.36
N GLU A 64 22.20 -4.65 23.06
CA GLU A 64 23.25 -4.25 22.11
C GLU A 64 23.84 -2.87 22.42
N LEU A 65 23.00 -1.92 22.85
CA LEU A 65 23.42 -0.57 23.22
C LEU A 65 24.24 -0.51 24.51
N LYS A 66 24.28 -1.61 25.30
CA LYS A 66 25.03 -1.71 26.56
C LYS A 66 24.76 -0.51 27.49
N LEU A 67 23.48 -0.22 27.67
CA LEU A 67 23.01 0.94 28.41
C LEU A 67 23.58 0.96 29.83
N ASN A 68 24.10 2.11 30.24
CA ASN A 68 24.48 2.34 31.64
C ASN A 68 23.31 2.92 32.45
N THR A 69 23.49 3.00 33.76
CA THR A 69 22.44 3.46 34.70
C THR A 69 21.91 4.86 34.38
N ALA A 70 22.76 5.76 33.90
CA ALA A 70 22.36 7.13 33.55
C ALA A 70 21.54 7.19 32.25
N GLN A 71 21.72 6.21 31.35
CA GLN A 71 20.99 6.12 30.08
C GLN A 71 19.64 5.43 30.21
N ARG A 72 19.40 4.66 31.29
CA ARG A 72 18.17 3.90 31.52
C ARG A 72 16.89 4.77 31.42
N PRO A 73 16.81 5.95 32.05
CA PRO A 73 15.60 6.77 31.96
C PRO A 73 15.33 7.31 30.55
N LEU A 74 16.39 7.62 29.79
CA LEU A 74 16.26 8.07 28.40
C LEU A 74 15.82 6.91 27.49
N TRP A 75 16.36 5.72 27.74
CA TRP A 75 15.96 4.52 27.03
C TRP A 75 14.49 4.18 27.26
N ASP A 76 13.99 4.32 28.50
CA ASP A 76 12.59 4.02 28.81
C ASP A 76 11.63 4.91 27.99
N ALA A 77 11.96 6.20 27.82
CA ALA A 77 11.19 7.10 26.96
C ALA A 77 11.21 6.67 25.47
N VAL A 78 12.35 6.21 24.97
CA VAL A 78 12.47 5.68 23.60
C VAL A 78 11.67 4.38 23.44
N ALA A 79 11.79 3.46 24.39
CA ALA A 79 11.05 2.20 24.38
C ALA A 79 9.54 2.43 24.37
N GLU A 80 9.06 3.42 25.13
CA GLU A 80 7.65 3.78 25.14
C GLU A 80 7.16 4.34 23.80
N ALA A 81 7.93 5.24 23.19
CA ALA A 81 7.61 5.76 21.86
C ALA A 81 7.58 4.64 20.80
N LEU A 82 8.49 3.67 20.89
CA LEU A 82 8.52 2.50 20.01
C LEU A 82 7.27 1.62 20.17
N ARG A 83 6.82 1.37 21.40
CA ARG A 83 5.57 0.64 21.67
C ARG A 83 4.34 1.37 21.14
N ALA A 84 4.23 2.66 21.39
CA ALA A 84 3.12 3.48 20.93
C ALA A 84 3.01 3.43 19.39
N ASN A 85 4.14 3.56 18.70
CA ASN A 85 4.20 3.47 17.23
C ASN A 85 3.80 2.08 16.74
N ALA A 86 4.27 1.01 17.38
CA ALA A 86 3.89 -0.36 17.03
C ALA A 86 2.40 -0.62 17.24
N SER A 87 1.81 -0.12 18.34
CA SER A 87 0.38 -0.20 18.59
C SER A 87 -0.42 0.51 17.51
N SER A 88 -0.03 1.74 17.15
CA SER A 88 -0.69 2.49 16.08
C SER A 88 -0.60 1.78 14.73
N ALA A 89 0.54 1.17 14.41
CA ALA A 89 0.71 0.40 13.18
C ALA A 89 -0.17 -0.86 13.17
N LYS A 90 -0.27 -1.56 14.30
CA LYS A 90 -1.16 -2.71 14.48
C LYS A 90 -2.63 -2.34 14.30
N ASP A 91 -3.07 -1.23 14.90
CA ASP A 91 -4.45 -0.75 14.77
C ASP A 91 -4.79 -0.35 13.33
N MET A 92 -3.84 0.24 12.60
CA MET A 92 -3.99 0.56 11.18
C MET A 92 -4.12 -0.72 10.34
N MET A 93 -3.29 -1.73 10.60
CA MET A 93 -3.37 -3.01 9.89
C MET A 93 -4.65 -3.79 10.20
N ALA A 94 -5.13 -3.75 11.45
CA ALA A 94 -6.39 -4.40 11.83
C ALA A 94 -7.63 -3.74 11.20
N LYS A 95 -7.52 -2.49 10.74
CA LYS A 95 -8.58 -1.73 10.06
C LYS A 95 -8.56 -1.89 8.52
N MET A 96 -7.51 -2.49 7.96
CA MET A 96 -7.43 -2.85 6.54
C MET A 96 -8.06 -4.22 6.29
#